data_AF-A0A2V8ELE9-F1
#
_entry.id   AF-A0A2V8ELE9-F1
#
_cell.length_a   1.000
_cell.length_b   1.000
_cell.length_c   1.000
_cell.angle_alpha   90.00
_cell.angle_beta   90.00
_cell.angle_gamma   90.00
#
_symmetry.space_group_name_H-M   'P 1'
#
loop_
_entity.id
_entity.type
_entity.pdbx_description
1 polymer ?
#
loop_
_entity_poly.entity_id
_entity_poly.type
_entity_poly.pdbx_seq_one_letter_code
_entity_poly.pdbx_strand_id
1 'polypeptide(L)'
;MTSYPRVASLKSADAFRAHLDRSGIPLAFDAALDAPARSPLARAIDVNGVRVGNRFCVLPMEGWDGTRDGEPSDLTRRRWRRFGAGGAKLMWGGEAVAVRHDGRANPNQLLITPRTVAAIASMRGELVAAHRERFGSNADGDLYIGLQLTHSGRYARPDVYDRPAPLAACTHPLLDRRFPAGVRVLSDAELDTLVDDFAAAARLARDAGFRFVDVKACHGYLGHELLGARTRTGPYGGALENRTRFLQRVIAAIRAAAPGLEIGVRLSAFDTMPYRKRARDHVGEPETRPPDARTPDAMPGFGVAANDDDLDAALDEARGVLRLLDGLGVRWICVTGGSPYYNPHVQRPALFPPLDGYEPPEDPLRGVWRQIRATAILKREYPRMVLVGSAYSYLQEWLPHVAQHNVREGLCDFVGLGRIVLSYPDLPADVLSGAPLKRASFCRTFSDCTTGPRMGLASGCYPLDAFYAARPEAVRIRDARTDARTVAGIDK
;
A
#
# COMPACT_ATOMS: atom_id res chain seq x y z
N MET A 1 -11.33 -3.85 -26.65
CA MET A 1 -11.38 -2.38 -26.48
C MET A 1 -11.86 -2.07 -25.08
N THR A 2 -11.15 -1.21 -24.34
CA THR A 2 -11.41 -0.93 -22.92
C THR A 2 -12.77 -0.23 -22.73
N SER A 3 -13.63 -0.81 -21.90
CA SER A 3 -15.03 -0.38 -21.70
C SER A 3 -15.20 0.93 -20.90
N TYR A 4 -14.13 1.58 -20.47
CA TYR A 4 -14.18 2.69 -19.51
C TYR A 4 -13.37 3.90 -20.02
N PRO A 5 -13.86 5.14 -19.82
CA PRO A 5 -13.14 6.33 -20.25
C PRO A 5 -11.83 6.50 -19.46
N ARG A 6 -10.84 7.13 -20.09
CA ARG A 6 -9.63 7.54 -19.36
C ARG A 6 -10.00 8.68 -18.43
N VAL A 7 -9.66 8.61 -17.14
CA VAL A 7 -9.93 9.72 -16.20
C VAL A 7 -9.37 11.07 -16.72
N ALA A 8 -8.21 11.02 -17.39
CA ALA A 8 -7.62 12.17 -18.08
C ALA A 8 -8.51 12.87 -19.12
N SER A 9 -9.52 12.20 -19.69
CA SER A 9 -10.47 12.81 -20.64
C SER A 9 -11.65 13.51 -19.95
N LEU A 10 -11.87 13.30 -18.65
CA LEU A 10 -12.93 13.92 -17.86
C LEU A 10 -12.45 15.30 -17.38
N LYS A 11 -12.50 16.29 -18.27
CA LYS A 11 -11.84 17.59 -18.10
C LYS A 11 -12.61 18.61 -17.24
N SER A 12 -13.86 18.33 -16.88
CA SER A 12 -14.71 19.22 -16.08
C SER A 12 -15.43 18.45 -14.98
N ALA A 13 -15.86 19.17 -13.93
CA ALA A 13 -16.58 18.57 -12.80
C ALA A 13 -17.87 17.89 -13.28
N ASP A 14 -18.59 18.50 -14.22
CA ASP A 14 -19.79 17.93 -14.81
C ASP A 14 -19.50 16.65 -15.60
N ALA A 15 -18.40 16.60 -16.36
CA ALA A 15 -18.02 15.40 -17.09
C ALA A 15 -17.63 14.25 -16.15
N PHE A 16 -16.92 14.56 -15.05
CA PHE A 16 -16.55 13.58 -14.04
C PHE A 16 -17.78 13.07 -13.28
N ARG A 17 -18.66 13.98 -12.81
CA ARG A 17 -19.92 13.63 -12.15
C ARG A 17 -20.83 12.79 -13.04
N ALA A 18 -21.06 13.23 -14.27
CA ALA A 18 -21.91 12.49 -15.21
C ALA A 18 -21.36 11.09 -15.52
N HIS A 19 -20.04 10.89 -15.48
CA HIS A 19 -19.47 9.55 -15.60
C HIS A 19 -19.74 8.69 -14.36
N LEU A 20 -19.51 9.24 -13.15
CA LEU A 20 -19.79 8.55 -11.89
C LEU A 20 -21.26 8.13 -11.80
N ASP A 21 -22.19 9.02 -12.15
CA ASP A 21 -23.63 8.76 -12.14
C ASP A 21 -24.00 7.65 -13.14
N ARG A 22 -23.51 7.73 -14.39
CA ARG A 22 -23.73 6.68 -15.41
C ARG A 22 -23.15 5.33 -15.01
N SER A 23 -22.00 5.32 -14.32
CA SER A 23 -21.34 4.10 -13.85
C SER A 23 -21.90 3.59 -12.51
N GLY A 24 -22.84 4.31 -11.88
CA GLY A 24 -23.40 3.98 -10.57
C GLY A 24 -22.35 3.94 -9.46
N ILE A 25 -21.37 4.86 -9.49
CA ILE A 25 -20.26 4.94 -8.53
C ILE A 25 -20.50 6.12 -7.60
N PRO A 26 -20.90 5.91 -6.33
CA PRO A 26 -21.27 7.00 -5.43
C PRO A 26 -20.03 7.62 -4.76
N LEU A 27 -19.10 8.11 -5.59
CA LEU A 27 -17.90 8.82 -5.18
C LEU A 27 -18.16 10.33 -5.14
N ALA A 28 -18.10 10.91 -3.94
CA ALA A 28 -18.23 12.35 -3.77
C ALA A 28 -16.90 13.09 -4.00
N PHE A 29 -16.98 14.34 -4.45
CA PHE A 29 -15.83 15.20 -4.69
C PHE A 29 -16.26 16.68 -4.72
N ASP A 30 -15.33 17.59 -4.45
CA ASP A 30 -15.57 19.02 -4.62
C ASP A 30 -15.34 19.46 -6.07
N ALA A 31 -16.24 20.26 -6.65
CA ALA A 31 -16.08 20.73 -8.03
C ALA A 31 -14.86 21.66 -8.21
N ALA A 32 -14.44 22.37 -7.16
CA ALA A 32 -13.29 23.27 -7.14
C ALA A 32 -12.40 23.00 -5.93
N LEU A 33 -11.10 23.28 -6.07
CA LEU A 33 -10.17 23.29 -4.94
C LEU A 33 -10.30 24.60 -4.19
N ASP A 34 -10.28 24.52 -2.86
CA ASP A 34 -10.24 25.70 -2.01
C ASP A 34 -8.88 26.37 -2.13
N ALA A 35 -8.87 27.70 -1.98
CA ALA A 35 -7.62 28.43 -1.83
C ALA A 35 -6.79 27.85 -0.67
N PRO A 36 -5.44 27.81 -0.77
CA PRO A 36 -4.55 27.25 0.24
C PRO A 36 -4.91 27.53 1.69
N ALA A 37 -5.18 28.80 2.03
CA ALA A 37 -5.50 29.25 3.39
C ALA A 37 -6.79 28.64 3.97
N ARG A 38 -7.70 28.15 3.12
CA ARG A 38 -8.98 27.54 3.51
C ARG A 38 -9.01 26.04 3.28
N SER A 39 -8.03 25.48 2.58
CA SER A 39 -8.02 24.07 2.21
C SER A 39 -7.97 23.17 3.44
N PRO A 40 -8.88 22.20 3.60
CA PRO A 40 -8.80 21.22 4.68
C PRO A 40 -7.52 20.37 4.59
N LEU A 41 -6.94 20.23 3.39
CA LEU A 41 -5.71 19.48 3.18
C LEU A 41 -4.48 20.16 3.81
N ALA A 42 -4.51 21.48 3.99
CA ALA A 42 -3.44 22.27 4.61
C ALA A 42 -3.52 22.30 6.15
N ARG A 43 -4.59 21.76 6.74
CA ARG A 43 -4.76 21.77 8.19
C ARG A 43 -3.81 20.78 8.84
N ALA A 44 -3.14 21.19 9.91
CA ALA A 44 -2.43 20.27 10.77
C ALA A 44 -3.39 19.37 11.56
N ILE A 45 -2.86 18.30 12.14
CA ILE A 45 -3.54 17.51 13.18
C ILE A 45 -2.58 17.31 14.36
N ASP A 46 -3.13 17.35 15.57
CA ASP A 46 -2.42 17.08 16.81
C ASP A 46 -3.05 15.85 17.47
N VAL A 47 -2.28 14.78 17.65
CA VAL A 47 -2.75 13.52 18.25
C VAL A 47 -1.67 12.98 19.19
N ASN A 48 -2.02 12.80 20.47
CA ASN A 48 -1.11 12.30 21.51
C ASN A 48 0.24 13.05 21.57
N GLY A 49 0.22 14.37 21.44
CA GLY A 49 1.44 15.18 21.44
C GLY A 49 2.27 15.12 20.15
N VAL A 50 1.80 14.42 19.11
CA VAL A 50 2.38 14.43 17.77
C VAL A 50 1.59 15.39 16.89
N ARG A 51 2.28 16.41 16.36
CA ARG A 51 1.74 17.32 15.35
C ARG A 51 2.20 16.91 13.96
N VAL A 52 1.27 16.88 13.00
CA VAL A 52 1.57 16.66 11.58
C VAL A 52 1.00 17.80 10.75
N GLY A 53 1.82 18.44 9.93
CA GLY A 53 1.54 19.77 9.36
C GLY A 53 0.46 19.86 8.28
N ASN A 54 0.14 18.76 7.61
CA ASN A 54 -0.91 18.72 6.58
C ASN A 54 -1.47 17.30 6.43
N ARG A 55 -2.50 17.15 5.58
CA ARG A 55 -3.26 15.89 5.46
C ARG A 55 -2.76 14.97 4.33
N PHE A 56 -1.58 15.20 3.80
CA PHE A 56 -0.97 14.32 2.81
C PHE A 56 -0.02 13.31 3.46
N CYS A 57 -0.14 12.05 3.02
CA CYS A 57 0.67 10.95 3.47
C CYS A 57 1.35 10.26 2.29
N VAL A 58 2.67 10.03 2.34
CA VAL A 58 3.34 9.13 1.40
C VAL A 58 3.22 7.70 1.93
N LEU A 59 2.64 6.81 1.12
CA LEU A 59 2.44 5.41 1.48
C LEU A 59 3.69 4.57 1.15
N PRO A 60 3.90 3.43 1.84
CA PRO A 60 4.98 2.50 1.53
C PRO A 60 4.86 1.99 0.10
N MET A 61 5.94 2.14 -0.67
CA MET A 61 6.13 1.53 -1.98
C MET A 61 7.52 0.90 -2.05
N GLU A 62 7.56 -0.40 -2.32
CA GLU A 62 8.83 -1.10 -2.46
C GLU A 62 9.54 -0.70 -3.76
N GLY A 63 10.81 -0.33 -3.63
CA GLY A 63 11.66 0.13 -4.71
C GLY A 63 12.26 -0.96 -5.58
N TRP A 64 12.41 -2.17 -5.03
CA TRP A 64 13.08 -3.29 -5.72
C TRP A 64 14.50 -2.93 -6.19
N ASP A 65 15.15 -2.03 -5.45
CA ASP A 65 16.39 -1.38 -5.88
C ASP A 65 17.37 -1.13 -4.74
N GLY A 66 17.16 -1.69 -3.55
CA GLY A 66 18.18 -1.73 -2.51
C GLY A 66 19.36 -2.62 -2.90
N THR A 67 20.43 -2.58 -2.10
CA THR A 67 21.56 -3.50 -2.31
C THR A 67 21.17 -4.93 -1.96
N ARG A 68 22.01 -5.90 -2.36
CA ARG A 68 21.83 -7.31 -2.03
C ARG A 68 21.84 -7.56 -0.52
N ASP A 69 22.60 -6.77 0.22
CA ASP A 69 22.68 -6.79 1.68
C ASP A 69 21.51 -6.07 2.37
N GLY A 70 20.65 -5.38 1.59
CA GLY A 70 19.45 -4.70 2.06
C GLY A 70 19.66 -3.25 2.47
N GLU A 71 20.73 -2.59 2.00
CA GLU A 71 20.96 -1.16 2.20
C GLU A 71 20.24 -0.30 1.15
N PRO A 72 19.94 0.97 1.45
CA PRO A 72 19.48 1.94 0.46
C PRO A 72 20.51 2.17 -0.64
N SER A 73 20.12 1.98 -1.90
CA SER A 73 20.92 2.39 -3.07
C SER A 73 20.72 3.87 -3.40
N ASP A 74 21.42 4.34 -4.44
CA ASP A 74 21.20 5.69 -4.98
C ASP A 74 19.76 5.91 -5.48
N LEU A 75 19.12 4.87 -6.03
CA LEU A 75 17.72 4.94 -6.46
C LEU A 75 16.79 5.09 -5.25
N THR A 76 17.05 4.33 -4.19
CA THR A 76 16.34 4.42 -2.91
C THR A 76 16.50 5.82 -2.31
N ARG A 77 17.74 6.33 -2.22
CA ARG A 77 18.06 7.66 -1.69
C ARG A 77 17.40 8.78 -2.51
N ARG A 78 17.46 8.70 -3.84
CA ARG A 78 16.75 9.64 -4.74
C ARG A 78 15.25 9.68 -4.45
N ARG A 79 14.62 8.51 -4.26
CA ARG A 79 13.19 8.41 -3.96
C ARG A 79 12.86 9.10 -2.63
N TRP A 80 13.64 8.85 -1.58
CA TRP A 80 13.45 9.43 -0.26
C TRP A 80 13.69 10.95 -0.22
N ARG A 81 14.68 11.48 -0.96
CA ARG A 81 14.85 12.93 -1.15
C ARG A 81 13.62 13.56 -1.80
N ARG A 82 13.06 12.92 -2.84
CA ARG A 82 11.82 13.37 -3.50
C ARG A 82 10.61 13.33 -2.56
N PHE A 83 10.53 12.37 -1.64
CA PHE A 83 9.50 12.37 -0.60
C PHE A 83 9.62 13.59 0.32
N GLY A 84 10.84 13.88 0.80
CA GLY A 84 11.10 15.03 1.66
C GLY A 84 10.76 16.36 1.00
N ALA A 85 11.17 16.51 -0.27
CA ALA A 85 10.84 17.66 -1.08
C ALA A 85 9.35 17.71 -1.48
N GLY A 86 8.58 16.62 -1.43
CA GLY A 86 7.23 16.57 -2.00
C GLY A 86 6.15 17.36 -1.26
N GLY A 87 6.40 17.78 -0.01
CA GLY A 87 5.51 18.61 0.80
C GLY A 87 4.50 17.85 1.65
N ALA A 88 4.38 16.53 1.52
CA ALA A 88 3.63 15.72 2.48
C ALA A 88 4.31 15.76 3.86
N LYS A 89 3.51 15.80 4.94
CA LYS A 89 4.03 15.84 6.33
C LYS A 89 3.97 14.50 7.05
N LEU A 90 3.28 13.51 6.47
CA LEU A 90 3.29 12.14 6.95
C LEU A 90 4.03 11.23 5.96
N MET A 91 5.08 10.56 6.42
CA MET A 91 5.72 9.47 5.69
C MET A 91 5.35 8.17 6.40
N TRP A 92 4.33 7.48 5.87
CA TRP A 92 3.95 6.18 6.37
C TRP A 92 4.92 5.14 5.83
N GLY A 93 6.02 4.91 6.51
CA GLY A 93 7.03 3.91 6.12
C GLY A 93 7.88 4.28 4.92
N GLY A 94 7.36 5.01 3.92
CA GLY A 94 8.01 5.37 2.65
C GLY A 94 8.28 4.15 1.74
N GLU A 95 8.80 3.08 2.32
CA GLU A 95 9.21 1.83 1.72
C GLU A 95 9.02 0.67 2.72
N ALA A 96 8.86 -0.55 2.22
CA ALA A 96 8.71 -1.74 3.06
C ALA A 96 10.09 -2.33 3.39
N VAL A 97 10.42 -2.44 4.67
CA VAL A 97 11.72 -2.94 5.16
C VAL A 97 11.52 -4.28 5.86
N ALA A 98 12.22 -5.31 5.37
CA ALA A 98 12.17 -6.63 5.94
C ALA A 98 12.81 -6.64 7.35
N VAL A 99 12.24 -7.43 8.25
CA VAL A 99 12.81 -7.65 9.60
C VAL A 99 13.83 -8.79 9.64
N ARG A 100 13.77 -9.68 8.64
CA ARG A 100 14.66 -10.84 8.48
C ARG A 100 14.86 -11.16 7.00
N HIS A 101 15.99 -11.80 6.68
CA HIS A 101 16.40 -12.07 5.31
C HIS A 101 15.41 -12.92 4.50
N ASP A 102 14.98 -14.08 5.03
CA ASP A 102 14.03 -14.98 4.39
C ASP A 102 12.61 -14.39 4.25
N GLY A 103 12.33 -13.30 4.96
CA GLY A 103 11.10 -12.51 4.85
C GLY A 103 11.10 -11.48 3.71
N ARG A 104 12.15 -11.40 2.88
CA ARG A 104 12.23 -10.40 1.80
C ARG A 104 11.34 -10.77 0.61
N ALA A 105 10.63 -9.82 0.04
CA ALA A 105 9.76 -9.99 -1.14
C ALA A 105 10.55 -10.07 -2.45
N ASN A 106 11.78 -9.56 -2.44
CA ASN A 106 12.75 -9.68 -3.52
C ASN A 106 14.18 -9.51 -2.97
N PRO A 107 15.22 -9.90 -3.73
CA PRO A 107 16.61 -9.88 -3.24
C PRO A 107 17.24 -8.49 -3.09
N ASN A 108 16.51 -7.44 -3.44
CA ASN A 108 16.90 -6.04 -3.35
C ASN A 108 15.95 -5.26 -2.41
N GLN A 109 15.09 -5.95 -1.64
CA GLN A 109 14.30 -5.30 -0.60
C GLN A 109 15.20 -4.80 0.54
N LEU A 110 14.95 -3.60 1.07
CA LEU A 110 15.66 -3.14 2.26
C LEU A 110 15.48 -4.12 3.45
N LEU A 111 16.53 -4.29 4.23
CA LEU A 111 16.55 -5.17 5.40
C LEU A 111 17.15 -4.38 6.57
N ILE A 112 16.45 -4.28 7.69
CA ILE A 112 16.98 -3.58 8.87
C ILE A 112 17.72 -4.55 9.79
N THR A 113 19.02 -4.31 9.95
CA THR A 113 19.92 -5.12 10.79
C THR A 113 20.93 -4.18 11.47
N PRO A 114 21.72 -4.66 12.45
CA PRO A 114 22.82 -3.87 12.99
C PRO A 114 23.83 -3.38 11.93
N ARG A 115 23.96 -4.07 10.79
CA ARG A 115 24.87 -3.65 9.70
C ARG A 115 24.28 -2.55 8.83
N THR A 116 22.98 -2.58 8.58
CA THR A 116 22.31 -1.70 7.61
C THR A 116 21.63 -0.48 8.24
N VAL A 117 21.44 -0.48 9.56
CA VAL A 117 20.71 0.58 10.30
C VAL A 117 21.31 1.97 10.08
N ALA A 118 22.65 2.09 10.00
CA ALA A 118 23.32 3.37 9.76
C ALA A 118 22.99 3.94 8.37
N ALA A 119 22.97 3.09 7.34
CA ALA A 119 22.61 3.49 5.98
C ALA A 119 21.12 3.89 5.88
N ILE A 120 20.24 3.17 6.57
CA ILE A 120 18.80 3.49 6.66
C ILE A 120 18.57 4.81 7.41
N ALA A 121 19.30 5.07 8.50
CA ALA A 121 19.25 6.34 9.22
C ALA A 121 19.72 7.51 8.35
N SER A 122 20.80 7.31 7.58
CA SER A 122 21.31 8.28 6.61
C SER A 122 20.27 8.62 5.53
N MET A 123 19.59 7.62 4.96
CA MET A 123 18.51 7.81 3.99
C MET A 123 17.35 8.65 4.57
N ARG A 124 16.94 8.39 5.82
CA ARG A 124 15.97 9.24 6.53
C ARG A 124 16.49 10.68 6.68
N GLY A 125 17.76 10.85 7.03
CA GLY A 125 18.40 12.16 7.14
C GLY A 125 18.36 12.95 5.83
N GLU A 126 18.59 12.31 4.69
CA GLU A 126 18.49 12.93 3.37
C GLU A 126 17.06 13.40 3.03
N LEU A 127 16.04 12.65 3.44
CA LEU A 127 14.65 13.08 3.33
C LEU A 127 14.40 14.37 4.14
N VAL A 128 14.85 14.41 5.40
CA VAL A 128 14.70 15.59 6.25
C VAL A 128 15.48 16.79 5.68
N ALA A 129 16.69 16.56 5.18
CA ALA A 129 17.51 17.60 4.55
C ALA A 129 16.81 18.20 3.32
N ALA A 130 16.31 17.35 2.41
CA ALA A 130 15.56 17.80 1.23
C ALA A 130 14.28 18.56 1.60
N HIS A 131 13.62 18.19 2.70
CA HIS A 131 12.47 18.93 3.22
C HIS A 131 12.87 20.34 3.68
N ARG A 132 13.93 20.45 4.48
CA ARG A 132 14.43 21.74 4.97
C ARG A 132 14.93 22.65 3.84
N GLU A 133 15.60 22.06 2.84
CA GLU A 133 16.08 22.78 1.67
C GLU A 133 14.93 23.46 0.90
N ARG A 134 13.80 22.76 0.71
CA ARG A 134 12.66 23.32 -0.04
C ARG A 134 11.74 24.20 0.79
N PHE A 135 11.46 23.85 2.04
CA PHE A 135 10.42 24.48 2.84
C PHE A 135 10.94 25.39 3.96
N GLY A 136 12.26 25.46 4.15
CA GLY A 136 12.92 26.28 5.16
C GLY A 136 13.58 25.44 6.27
N SER A 137 14.63 25.99 6.88
CA SER A 137 15.50 25.29 7.84
C SER A 137 14.78 24.70 9.07
N ASN A 138 13.65 25.29 9.46
CA ASN A 138 12.85 24.87 10.62
C ASN A 138 11.53 24.18 10.23
N ALA A 139 11.35 23.83 8.95
CA ALA A 139 10.09 23.31 8.45
C ALA A 139 9.82 21.85 8.84
N ASP A 140 10.75 21.11 9.45
CA ASP A 140 10.59 19.69 9.76
C ASP A 140 10.01 19.40 11.16
N GLY A 141 9.67 20.43 11.94
CA GLY A 141 9.14 20.26 13.31
C GLY A 141 7.81 19.49 13.38
N ASP A 142 7.05 19.46 12.29
CA ASP A 142 5.78 18.76 12.13
C ASP A 142 5.84 17.67 11.03
N LEU A 143 7.06 17.22 10.68
CA LEU A 143 7.31 16.12 9.75
C LEU A 143 7.37 14.80 10.53
N TYR A 144 6.41 13.91 10.27
CA TYR A 144 6.27 12.64 10.98
C TYR A 144 6.62 11.47 10.07
N ILE A 145 7.74 10.80 10.37
CA ILE A 145 8.34 9.77 9.52
C ILE A 145 8.40 8.44 10.26
N GLY A 146 7.72 7.44 9.70
CA GLY A 146 7.80 6.06 10.17
C GLY A 146 8.57 5.14 9.23
N LEU A 147 8.78 3.90 9.69
CA LEU A 147 9.35 2.81 8.89
C LEU A 147 8.39 1.63 8.85
N GLN A 148 8.06 1.10 7.67
CA GLN A 148 7.20 -0.09 7.57
C GLN A 148 8.04 -1.35 7.77
N LEU A 149 7.77 -2.09 8.84
CA LEU A 149 8.36 -3.39 9.12
C LEU A 149 7.50 -4.50 8.50
N THR A 150 8.13 -5.42 7.79
CA THR A 150 7.40 -6.46 7.05
C THR A 150 8.07 -7.83 7.08
N HIS A 151 7.24 -8.86 6.92
CA HIS A 151 7.65 -10.20 6.51
C HIS A 151 6.79 -10.63 5.32
N SER A 152 7.43 -11.03 4.22
CA SER A 152 6.74 -11.19 2.93
C SER A 152 5.93 -12.47 2.82
N GLY A 153 6.12 -13.39 3.77
CA GLY A 153 5.31 -14.58 3.94
C GLY A 153 5.29 -15.43 2.67
N ARG A 154 4.09 -15.78 2.20
CA ARG A 154 3.87 -16.50 0.93
C ARG A 154 4.57 -15.86 -0.28
N TYR A 155 4.83 -14.55 -0.25
CA TYR A 155 5.46 -13.83 -1.36
C TYR A 155 6.97 -13.62 -1.18
N ALA A 156 7.61 -14.34 -0.25
CA ALA A 156 9.04 -14.27 -0.03
C ALA A 156 9.87 -14.77 -1.23
N ARG A 157 10.90 -14.01 -1.59
CA ARG A 157 11.90 -14.24 -2.64
C ARG A 157 13.26 -13.66 -2.22
N PRO A 158 13.92 -14.24 -1.20
CA PRO A 158 15.04 -13.59 -0.53
C PRO A 158 16.34 -13.58 -1.36
N ASP A 159 16.60 -14.66 -2.09
CA ASP A 159 17.91 -14.88 -2.72
C ASP A 159 17.92 -14.56 -4.22
N VAL A 160 16.94 -15.04 -4.97
CA VAL A 160 16.92 -14.90 -6.43
C VAL A 160 15.50 -14.56 -6.88
N TYR A 161 15.39 -13.62 -7.82
CA TYR A 161 14.10 -13.05 -8.24
C TYR A 161 13.12 -14.10 -8.78
N ASP A 162 13.61 -15.05 -9.59
CA ASP A 162 12.82 -16.10 -10.24
C ASP A 162 12.67 -17.38 -9.37
N ARG A 163 13.26 -17.39 -8.17
CA ARG A 163 13.22 -18.52 -7.24
C ARG A 163 12.50 -18.13 -5.94
N PRO A 164 11.16 -18.21 -5.89
CA PRO A 164 10.42 -17.91 -4.68
C PRO A 164 10.68 -18.95 -3.59
N ALA A 165 10.67 -18.49 -2.33
CA ALA A 165 10.82 -19.31 -1.12
C ALA A 165 9.66 -19.03 -0.16
N PRO A 166 8.42 -19.41 -0.53
CA PRO A 166 7.20 -18.99 0.17
C PRO A 166 7.10 -19.53 1.60
N LEU A 167 6.87 -18.63 2.57
CA LEU A 167 6.68 -18.92 3.99
C LEU A 167 5.27 -18.49 4.44
N ALA A 168 4.28 -19.36 4.34
CA ALA A 168 2.88 -18.99 4.60
C ALA A 168 2.46 -19.14 6.07
N ALA A 169 1.43 -18.39 6.45
CA ALA A 169 0.76 -18.57 7.74
C ALA A 169 -0.10 -19.85 7.79
N CYS A 170 -0.70 -20.22 6.66
CA CYS A 170 -1.54 -21.40 6.52
C CYS A 170 -1.59 -21.85 5.05
N THR A 171 -2.08 -23.06 4.81
CA THR A 171 -2.42 -23.52 3.47
C THR A 171 -3.57 -22.71 2.89
N HIS A 172 -3.57 -22.50 1.58
CA HIS A 172 -4.61 -21.75 0.89
C HIS A 172 -5.00 -22.46 -0.42
N PRO A 173 -6.26 -22.89 -0.60
CA PRO A 173 -6.68 -23.78 -1.69
C PRO A 173 -6.48 -23.19 -3.09
N LEU A 174 -6.59 -21.86 -3.24
CA LEU A 174 -6.34 -21.16 -4.51
C LEU A 174 -4.89 -20.67 -4.66
N LEU A 175 -4.33 -20.01 -3.64
CA LEU A 175 -3.03 -19.36 -3.75
C LEU A 175 -1.85 -20.33 -3.75
N ASP A 176 -1.92 -21.48 -3.07
CA ASP A 176 -0.81 -22.45 -2.98
C ASP A 176 -0.41 -22.95 -4.38
N ARG A 177 -1.38 -23.09 -5.29
CA ARG A 177 -1.19 -23.55 -6.67
C ARG A 177 -0.31 -22.64 -7.51
N ARG A 178 -0.10 -21.39 -7.07
CA ARG A 178 0.76 -20.41 -7.73
C ARG A 178 2.24 -20.64 -7.43
N PHE A 179 2.56 -21.59 -6.57
CA PHE A 179 3.91 -21.95 -6.14
C PHE A 179 4.17 -23.43 -6.46
N PRO A 180 4.62 -23.75 -7.69
CA PRO A 180 4.79 -25.14 -8.14
C PRO A 180 5.85 -25.90 -7.34
N ALA A 181 6.82 -25.20 -6.75
CA ALA A 181 7.82 -25.78 -5.84
C ALA A 181 7.29 -26.03 -4.41
N GLY A 182 6.00 -25.76 -4.16
CA GLY A 182 5.36 -25.91 -2.85
C GLY A 182 5.41 -24.65 -2.00
N VAL A 183 4.61 -24.68 -0.93
CA VAL A 183 4.52 -23.62 0.08
C VAL A 183 4.84 -24.21 1.45
N ARG A 184 5.80 -23.62 2.18
CA ARG A 184 6.10 -24.02 3.55
C ARG A 184 5.25 -23.22 4.52
N VAL A 185 4.56 -23.89 5.45
CA VAL A 185 3.82 -23.23 6.53
C VAL A 185 4.76 -23.03 7.73
N LEU A 186 4.76 -21.83 8.31
CA LEU A 186 5.54 -21.53 9.52
C LEU A 186 4.94 -22.24 10.73
N SER A 187 5.80 -22.84 11.56
CA SER A 187 5.42 -23.40 12.86
C SER A 187 5.13 -22.30 13.89
N ASP A 188 4.46 -22.64 15.00
CA ASP A 188 4.21 -21.67 16.07
C ASP A 188 5.51 -21.15 16.70
N ALA A 189 6.52 -22.01 16.86
CA ALA A 189 7.84 -21.61 17.37
C ALA A 189 8.55 -20.62 16.44
N GLU A 190 8.44 -20.80 15.11
CA GLU A 190 9.00 -19.84 14.16
C GLU A 190 8.27 -18.49 14.18
N LEU A 191 6.96 -18.50 14.40
CA LEU A 191 6.19 -17.26 14.60
C LEU A 191 6.58 -16.55 15.89
N ASP A 192 6.87 -17.30 16.95
CA ASP A 192 7.38 -16.78 18.21
C ASP A 192 8.75 -16.11 18.02
N THR A 193 9.71 -16.78 17.36
CA THR A 193 10.99 -16.15 17.00
C THR A 193 10.80 -14.89 16.16
N LEU A 194 9.84 -14.91 15.22
CA LEU A 194 9.59 -13.76 14.37
C LEU A 194 9.08 -12.55 15.16
N VAL A 195 8.35 -12.74 16.27
CA VAL A 195 7.97 -11.64 17.17
C VAL A 195 9.23 -10.90 17.68
N ASP A 196 10.26 -11.66 18.06
CA ASP A 196 11.52 -11.10 18.55
C ASP A 196 12.28 -10.36 17.43
N ASP A 197 12.25 -10.89 16.20
CA ASP A 197 12.82 -10.22 15.02
C ASP A 197 12.16 -8.84 14.77
N PHE A 198 10.82 -8.74 14.89
CA PHE A 198 10.11 -7.46 14.79
C PHE A 198 10.50 -6.49 15.91
N ALA A 199 10.65 -6.97 17.15
CA ALA A 199 11.07 -6.15 18.28
C ALA A 199 12.50 -5.62 18.11
N ALA A 200 13.42 -6.47 17.66
CA ALA A 200 14.80 -6.09 17.35
C ALA A 200 14.86 -5.04 16.22
N ALA A 201 14.10 -5.26 15.15
CA ALA A 201 13.98 -4.32 14.04
C ALA A 201 13.41 -2.96 14.48
N ALA A 202 12.39 -2.96 15.35
CA ALA A 202 11.80 -1.72 15.87
C ALA A 202 12.77 -0.93 16.75
N ARG A 203 13.57 -1.62 17.58
CA ARG A 203 14.66 -0.96 18.35
C ARG A 203 15.63 -0.25 17.42
N LEU A 204 16.07 -0.93 16.35
CA LEU A 204 16.95 -0.33 15.34
C LEU A 204 16.28 0.85 14.61
N ALA A 205 14.99 0.77 14.31
CA ALA A 205 14.25 1.87 13.69
C ALA A 205 14.17 3.10 14.61
N ARG A 206 13.92 2.91 15.91
CA ARG A 206 14.00 3.99 16.90
C ARG A 206 15.39 4.61 16.92
N ASP A 207 16.43 3.79 16.99
CA ASP A 207 17.82 4.23 17.05
C ASP A 207 18.23 4.98 15.75
N ALA A 208 17.62 4.65 14.61
CA ALA A 208 17.75 5.37 13.33
C ALA A 208 16.94 6.69 13.26
N GLY A 209 16.19 7.03 14.31
CA GLY A 209 15.44 8.28 14.45
C GLY A 209 14.04 8.28 13.83
N PHE A 210 13.51 7.12 13.43
CA PHE A 210 12.09 7.03 13.04
C PHE A 210 11.19 7.30 14.24
N ARG A 211 10.07 7.97 13.99
CA ARG A 211 9.13 8.36 15.06
C ARG A 211 8.11 7.27 15.38
N PHE A 212 7.85 6.40 14.42
CA PHE A 212 7.00 5.24 14.59
C PHE A 212 7.44 4.09 13.68
N VAL A 213 6.98 2.88 13.99
CA VAL A 213 7.03 1.75 13.07
C VAL A 213 5.62 1.36 12.66
N ASP A 214 5.47 0.99 11.39
CA ASP A 214 4.26 0.37 10.88
C ASP A 214 4.42 -1.16 10.88
N VAL A 215 3.58 -1.85 11.64
CA VAL A 215 3.48 -3.32 11.61
C VAL A 215 2.54 -3.72 10.48
N LYS A 216 3.11 -4.21 9.38
CA LYS A 216 2.36 -4.51 8.16
C LYS A 216 1.42 -5.72 8.34
N ALA A 217 0.12 -5.47 8.24
CA ALA A 217 -0.96 -6.47 8.28
C ALA A 217 -1.88 -6.37 7.05
N CYS A 218 -1.29 -6.18 5.86
CA CYS A 218 -2.03 -5.95 4.62
C CYS A 218 -1.51 -6.78 3.44
N HIS A 219 -2.30 -6.79 2.36
CA HIS A 219 -1.91 -7.20 1.00
C HIS A 219 -1.52 -8.67 0.84
N GLY A 220 -2.01 -9.56 1.70
CA GLY A 220 -1.68 -10.99 1.67
C GLY A 220 -0.26 -11.33 2.15
N TYR A 221 0.46 -10.36 2.73
CA TYR A 221 1.71 -10.64 3.44
C TYR A 221 1.44 -11.33 4.78
N LEU A 222 2.49 -11.84 5.44
CA LEU A 222 2.35 -12.78 6.54
C LEU A 222 1.37 -12.31 7.65
N GLY A 223 1.48 -11.05 8.07
CA GLY A 223 0.57 -10.48 9.08
C GLY A 223 -0.90 -10.52 8.64
N HIS A 224 -1.18 -10.24 7.37
CA HIS A 224 -2.53 -10.35 6.80
C HIS A 224 -2.98 -11.81 6.66
N GLU A 225 -2.10 -12.72 6.26
CA GLU A 225 -2.44 -14.14 6.18
C GLU A 225 -2.80 -14.73 7.54
N LEU A 226 -2.07 -14.35 8.60
CA LEU A 226 -2.38 -14.76 9.97
C LEU A 226 -3.77 -14.26 10.40
N LEU A 227 -4.10 -13.00 10.07
CA LEU A 227 -5.46 -12.49 10.29
C LEU A 227 -6.51 -13.30 9.53
N GLY A 228 -6.20 -13.89 8.37
CA GLY A 228 -7.10 -14.76 7.60
C GLY A 228 -7.02 -16.26 7.93
N ALA A 229 -6.18 -16.69 8.88
CA ALA A 229 -5.81 -18.09 9.10
C ALA A 229 -6.88 -18.91 9.88
N ARG A 230 -8.10 -18.99 9.34
CA ARG A 230 -9.25 -19.68 9.95
C ARG A 230 -9.05 -21.20 10.12
N THR A 231 -8.26 -21.80 9.24
CA THR A 231 -8.00 -23.25 9.21
C THR A 231 -6.70 -23.65 9.92
N ARG A 232 -5.88 -22.67 10.35
CA ARG A 232 -4.67 -22.94 11.13
C ARG A 232 -5.06 -23.43 12.52
N THR A 233 -4.43 -24.50 12.98
CA THR A 233 -4.57 -25.01 14.36
C THR A 233 -3.63 -24.28 15.31
N GLY A 234 -3.83 -24.45 16.61
CA GLY A 234 -2.95 -23.86 17.62
C GLY A 234 -3.24 -22.38 17.93
N PRO A 235 -2.32 -21.68 18.61
CA PRO A 235 -2.57 -20.38 19.22
C PRO A 235 -2.67 -19.22 18.22
N TYR A 236 -2.29 -19.44 16.96
CA TYR A 236 -2.27 -18.42 15.89
C TYR A 236 -3.36 -18.58 14.83
N GLY A 237 -4.33 -19.48 15.03
CA GLY A 237 -5.38 -19.77 14.04
C GLY A 237 -6.77 -19.99 14.64
N GLY A 238 -7.76 -20.16 13.77
CA GLY A 238 -9.15 -20.35 14.17
C GLY A 238 -9.83 -19.02 14.54
N ALA A 239 -10.21 -18.85 15.81
CA ALA A 239 -10.91 -17.66 16.29
C ALA A 239 -10.11 -16.37 16.04
N LEU A 240 -10.80 -15.22 15.91
CA LEU A 240 -10.15 -13.92 15.66
C LEU A 240 -9.13 -13.55 16.76
N GLU A 241 -9.41 -13.91 18.01
CA GLU A 241 -8.49 -13.72 19.14
C GLU A 241 -7.13 -14.38 18.90
N ASN A 242 -7.12 -15.64 18.43
CA ASN A 242 -5.91 -16.37 18.10
C ASN A 242 -5.23 -15.83 16.84
N ARG A 243 -6.01 -15.54 15.79
CA ARG A 243 -5.48 -14.98 14.52
C ARG A 243 -4.82 -13.61 14.70
N THR A 244 -5.27 -12.83 15.67
CA THR A 244 -4.65 -11.54 16.04
C THR A 244 -3.49 -11.67 17.02
N ARG A 245 -3.24 -12.84 17.60
CA ARG A 245 -2.22 -13.05 18.65
C ARG A 245 -0.82 -12.64 18.20
N PHE A 246 -0.44 -12.93 16.95
CA PHE A 246 0.87 -12.51 16.42
C PHE A 246 1.01 -10.99 16.44
N LEU A 247 0.01 -10.27 15.92
CA LEU A 247 -0.01 -8.81 15.92
C LEU A 247 0.05 -8.24 17.34
N GLN A 248 -0.72 -8.79 18.28
CA GLN A 248 -0.69 -8.39 19.70
C GLN A 248 0.70 -8.59 20.32
N ARG A 249 1.31 -9.75 20.10
CA ARG A 249 2.65 -10.09 20.61
C ARG A 249 3.72 -9.18 20.01
N VAL A 250 3.69 -8.91 18.71
CA VAL A 250 4.59 -7.95 18.05
C VAL A 250 4.45 -6.57 18.67
N ILE A 251 3.23 -6.06 18.84
CA ILE A 251 2.99 -4.75 19.46
C ILE A 251 3.55 -4.69 20.89
N ALA A 252 3.27 -5.71 21.70
CA ALA A 252 3.77 -5.79 23.08
C ALA A 252 5.31 -5.85 23.13
N ALA A 253 5.93 -6.67 22.29
CA ALA A 253 7.38 -6.82 22.22
C ALA A 253 8.07 -5.53 21.74
N ILE A 254 7.50 -4.85 20.74
CA ILE A 254 8.02 -3.54 20.29
C ILE A 254 7.93 -2.50 21.41
N ARG A 255 6.80 -2.41 22.12
CA ARG A 255 6.65 -1.46 23.24
C ARG A 255 7.69 -1.71 24.34
N ALA A 256 7.99 -2.98 24.63
CA ALA A 256 9.00 -3.34 25.62
C ALA A 256 10.43 -3.04 25.14
N ALA A 257 10.76 -3.37 23.89
CA ALA A 257 12.11 -3.25 23.34
C ALA A 257 12.48 -1.82 22.90
N ALA A 258 11.50 -1.01 22.52
CA ALA A 258 11.69 0.33 22.01
C ALA A 258 10.74 1.37 22.68
N PRO A 259 10.87 1.63 24.00
CA PRO A 259 10.06 2.65 24.67
C PRO A 259 10.14 4.01 23.97
N GLY A 260 9.01 4.69 23.84
CA GLY A 260 8.89 6.00 23.18
C GLY A 260 8.77 5.94 21.65
N LEU A 261 8.93 4.78 21.02
CA LEU A 261 8.61 4.58 19.61
C LEU A 261 7.11 4.33 19.45
N GLU A 262 6.44 5.15 18.66
CA GLU A 262 5.02 4.95 18.35
C GLU A 262 4.82 3.75 17.41
N ILE A 263 3.61 3.19 17.41
CA ILE A 263 3.26 2.04 16.58
C ILE A 263 2.03 2.39 15.73
N GLY A 264 2.16 2.20 14.43
CA GLY A 264 1.08 2.21 13.46
C GLY A 264 0.82 0.81 12.90
N VAL A 265 -0.36 0.61 12.32
CA VAL A 265 -0.71 -0.63 11.61
C VAL A 265 -1.31 -0.31 10.26
N ARG A 266 -0.71 -0.84 9.19
CA ARG A 266 -1.30 -0.87 7.87
C ARG A 266 -2.11 -2.14 7.69
N LEU A 267 -3.43 -1.99 7.63
CA LEU A 267 -4.40 -3.09 7.64
C LEU A 267 -5.15 -3.15 6.31
N SER A 268 -5.13 -4.30 5.65
CA SER A 268 -6.16 -4.61 4.65
C SER A 268 -7.46 -4.84 5.41
N ALA A 269 -8.35 -3.85 5.42
CA ALA A 269 -9.60 -3.92 6.18
C ALA A 269 -10.61 -4.90 5.57
N PHE A 270 -10.48 -5.15 4.27
CA PHE A 270 -11.26 -6.15 3.56
C PHE A 270 -10.39 -6.78 2.46
N ASP A 271 -10.82 -7.93 2.00
CA ASP A 271 -10.29 -8.60 0.82
C ASP A 271 -11.44 -9.02 -0.11
N THR A 272 -11.11 -9.61 -1.24
CA THR A 272 -12.06 -10.24 -2.16
C THR A 272 -11.49 -11.58 -2.60
N MET A 273 -12.28 -12.36 -3.34
CA MET A 273 -11.80 -13.59 -3.96
C MET A 273 -10.50 -13.35 -4.76
N PRO A 274 -9.57 -14.32 -4.82
CA PRO A 274 -8.52 -14.33 -5.82
C PRO A 274 -9.11 -14.27 -7.23
N TYR A 275 -8.46 -13.54 -8.14
CA TYR A 275 -8.85 -13.44 -9.55
C TYR A 275 -7.80 -14.09 -10.45
N ARG A 276 -8.29 -14.58 -11.59
CA ARG A 276 -7.48 -15.04 -12.72
C ARG A 276 -7.78 -14.24 -13.98
N LYS A 277 -6.85 -14.28 -14.93
CA LYS A 277 -7.03 -13.74 -16.27
C LYS A 277 -7.90 -14.69 -17.08
N ARG A 278 -9.07 -14.24 -17.52
CA ARG A 278 -9.97 -15.03 -18.36
C ARG A 278 -9.33 -15.24 -19.75
N ALA A 279 -9.39 -16.46 -20.27
CA ALA A 279 -8.70 -16.81 -21.53
C ALA A 279 -9.24 -16.06 -22.75
N ARG A 280 -10.57 -15.84 -22.83
CA ARG A 280 -11.25 -15.33 -24.04
C ARG A 280 -11.07 -13.83 -24.28
N ASP A 281 -11.00 -13.03 -23.21
CA ASP A 281 -11.07 -11.56 -23.27
C ASP A 281 -10.06 -10.88 -22.35
N HIS A 282 -9.26 -11.67 -21.63
CA HIS A 282 -8.24 -11.20 -20.69
C HIS A 282 -8.77 -10.38 -19.51
N VAL A 283 -10.08 -10.27 -19.35
CA VAL A 283 -10.72 -9.60 -18.20
C VAL A 283 -10.52 -10.44 -16.95
N GLY A 284 -10.33 -9.79 -15.81
CA GLY A 284 -10.30 -10.48 -14.53
C GLY A 284 -11.60 -11.24 -14.26
N GLU A 285 -11.51 -12.45 -13.72
CA GLU A 285 -12.67 -13.15 -13.16
C GLU A 285 -12.31 -13.77 -11.81
N PRO A 286 -13.26 -13.82 -10.85
CA PRO A 286 -13.06 -14.53 -9.60
C PRO A 286 -12.68 -15.99 -9.88
N GLU A 287 -11.66 -16.47 -9.18
CA GLU A 287 -11.34 -17.89 -9.18
C GLU A 287 -12.41 -18.66 -8.43
N THR A 288 -12.95 -19.68 -9.08
CA THR A 288 -13.91 -20.61 -8.48
C THR A 288 -13.20 -21.65 -7.64
N ARG A 289 -13.83 -22.00 -6.52
CA ARG A 289 -13.35 -23.08 -5.66
C ARG A 289 -13.31 -24.41 -6.44
N PRO A 290 -12.31 -25.26 -6.19
CA PRO A 290 -12.29 -26.63 -6.69
C PRO A 290 -13.50 -27.44 -6.15
N PRO A 291 -14.13 -28.32 -6.95
CA PRO A 291 -15.25 -29.14 -6.49
C PRO A 291 -14.92 -30.09 -5.32
N ASP A 292 -13.64 -30.43 -5.12
CA ASP A 292 -13.14 -31.43 -4.16
C ASP A 292 -12.69 -30.85 -2.81
N ALA A 293 -12.82 -29.54 -2.61
CA ALA A 293 -12.33 -28.89 -1.41
C ALA A 293 -13.23 -29.21 -0.20
N ARG A 294 -12.68 -29.96 0.78
CA ARG A 294 -13.39 -30.69 1.84
C ARG A 294 -14.05 -29.87 2.97
N THR A 295 -13.93 -28.54 3.00
CA THR A 295 -14.46 -27.69 4.11
C THR A 295 -15.63 -26.79 3.70
N PRO A 296 -16.86 -26.99 4.20
CA PRO A 296 -18.04 -26.24 3.76
C PRO A 296 -18.00 -24.72 4.03
N ASP A 297 -17.25 -24.24 5.04
CA ASP A 297 -17.49 -22.90 5.58
C ASP A 297 -16.39 -21.88 5.24
N ALA A 298 -16.74 -20.93 4.36
CA ALA A 298 -16.00 -19.74 3.95
C ALA A 298 -14.62 -19.94 3.31
N MET A 299 -14.36 -19.22 2.21
CA MET A 299 -13.03 -19.08 1.66
C MET A 299 -12.05 -18.56 2.72
N PRO A 300 -10.86 -19.16 2.90
CA PRO A 300 -9.87 -18.64 3.83
C PRO A 300 -9.48 -17.22 3.41
N GLY A 301 -9.55 -16.29 4.36
CA GLY A 301 -9.37 -14.87 4.11
C GLY A 301 -9.85 -14.02 5.28
N PHE A 302 -9.43 -12.76 5.26
CA PHE A 302 -9.79 -11.76 6.26
C PHE A 302 -10.75 -10.75 5.62
N GLY A 303 -11.97 -10.64 6.15
CA GLY A 303 -12.97 -9.69 5.67
C GLY A 303 -13.26 -9.80 4.18
N VAL A 304 -13.60 -11.00 3.68
CA VAL A 304 -13.81 -11.24 2.25
C VAL A 304 -15.17 -10.71 1.81
N ALA A 305 -15.17 -9.60 1.08
CA ALA A 305 -16.36 -9.04 0.45
C ALA A 305 -16.67 -9.78 -0.86
N ALA A 306 -17.90 -10.26 -1.02
CA ALA A 306 -18.35 -10.88 -2.27
C ALA A 306 -18.72 -9.83 -3.33
N ASN A 307 -19.27 -8.69 -2.89
CA ASN A 307 -19.66 -7.55 -3.71
C ASN A 307 -19.63 -6.25 -2.87
N ASP A 308 -20.09 -5.15 -3.46
CA ASP A 308 -20.12 -3.84 -2.80
C ASP A 308 -21.17 -3.74 -1.68
N ASP A 309 -22.29 -4.44 -1.79
CA ASP A 309 -23.37 -4.40 -0.78
C ASP A 309 -22.92 -5.09 0.51
N ASP A 310 -22.14 -6.17 0.37
CA ASP A 310 -21.59 -6.95 1.48
C ASP A 310 -20.35 -6.30 2.14
N LEU A 311 -19.85 -5.17 1.62
CA LEU A 311 -18.62 -4.54 2.13
C LEU A 311 -18.71 -4.24 3.63
N ASP A 312 -19.86 -3.76 4.11
CA ASP A 312 -20.02 -3.38 5.51
C ASP A 312 -19.90 -4.59 6.44
N ALA A 313 -20.52 -5.72 6.08
CA ALA A 313 -20.39 -6.98 6.81
C ALA A 313 -18.96 -7.54 6.72
N ALA A 314 -18.30 -7.41 5.56
CA ALA A 314 -16.91 -7.81 5.40
C ALA A 314 -15.93 -7.05 6.31
N LEU A 315 -16.32 -5.87 6.80
CA LEU A 315 -15.51 -5.07 7.74
C LEU A 315 -15.62 -5.55 9.20
N ASP A 316 -16.48 -6.51 9.55
CA ASP A 316 -16.65 -6.96 10.95
C ASP A 316 -15.35 -7.47 11.59
N GLU A 317 -14.53 -8.17 10.83
CA GLU A 317 -13.23 -8.61 11.33
C GLU A 317 -12.26 -7.44 11.52
N ALA A 318 -12.29 -6.46 10.61
CA ALA A 318 -11.51 -5.23 10.76
C ALA A 318 -11.96 -4.43 11.98
N ARG A 319 -13.27 -4.34 12.27
CA ARG A 319 -13.79 -3.76 13.52
C ARG A 319 -13.26 -4.50 14.75
N GLY A 320 -13.21 -5.82 14.71
CA GLY A 320 -12.61 -6.64 15.76
C GLY A 320 -11.12 -6.28 15.99
N VAL A 321 -10.34 -6.20 14.92
CA VAL A 321 -8.92 -5.80 14.97
C VAL A 321 -8.77 -4.37 15.48
N LEU A 322 -9.57 -3.41 15.01
CA LEU A 322 -9.49 -2.02 15.47
C LEU A 322 -9.87 -1.87 16.94
N ARG A 323 -10.88 -2.58 17.45
CA ARG A 323 -11.18 -2.59 18.90
C ARG A 323 -9.99 -3.07 19.72
N LEU A 324 -9.34 -4.13 19.26
CA LEU A 324 -8.12 -4.66 19.89
C LEU A 324 -6.97 -3.65 19.84
N LEU A 325 -6.73 -3.02 18.69
CA LEU A 325 -5.68 -2.01 18.54
C LEU A 325 -5.96 -0.76 19.40
N ASP A 326 -7.24 -0.34 19.51
CA ASP A 326 -7.67 0.73 20.41
C ASP A 326 -7.30 0.41 21.86
N GLY A 327 -7.65 -0.80 22.33
CA GLY A 327 -7.33 -1.30 23.67
C GLY A 327 -5.83 -1.37 23.94
N LEU A 328 -5.02 -1.63 22.92
CA LEU A 328 -3.55 -1.60 22.99
C LEU A 328 -2.96 -0.19 22.81
N GLY A 329 -3.78 0.85 22.68
CA GLY A 329 -3.35 2.23 22.52
C GLY A 329 -2.70 2.54 21.16
N VAL A 330 -2.89 1.70 20.14
CA VAL A 330 -2.44 1.97 18.76
C VAL A 330 -3.45 2.90 18.10
N ARG A 331 -3.02 4.13 17.76
CA ARG A 331 -3.91 5.17 17.22
C ARG A 331 -3.78 5.41 15.74
N TRP A 332 -2.64 5.08 15.16
CA TRP A 332 -2.33 5.35 13.76
C TRP A 332 -2.65 4.12 12.92
N ILE A 333 -3.61 4.25 12.01
CA ILE A 333 -4.08 3.17 11.15
C ILE A 333 -3.99 3.60 9.69
N CYS A 334 -3.32 2.81 8.86
CA CYS A 334 -3.38 2.97 7.41
C CYS A 334 -4.31 1.92 6.83
N VAL A 335 -5.47 2.34 6.34
CA VAL A 335 -6.48 1.45 5.78
C VAL A 335 -6.16 1.18 4.31
N THR A 336 -6.28 -0.07 3.91
CA THR A 336 -6.19 -0.54 2.54
C THR A 336 -7.09 -1.75 2.36
N GLY A 337 -7.01 -2.44 1.22
CA GLY A 337 -7.84 -3.60 0.91
C GLY A 337 -7.30 -4.35 -0.29
N GLY A 338 -7.63 -5.64 -0.39
CA GLY A 338 -7.11 -6.51 -1.44
C GLY A 338 -5.60 -6.78 -1.34
N SER A 339 -5.05 -7.36 -2.41
CA SER A 339 -3.68 -7.78 -2.62
C SER A 339 -3.22 -7.53 -4.06
N PRO A 340 -1.98 -7.03 -4.25
CA PRO A 340 -1.42 -6.84 -5.59
C PRO A 340 -1.13 -8.15 -6.32
N TYR A 341 -1.18 -9.30 -5.63
CA TYR A 341 -0.81 -10.60 -6.19
C TYR A 341 -2.00 -11.39 -6.73
N TYR A 342 -3.21 -11.22 -6.19
CA TYR A 342 -4.37 -12.00 -6.62
C TYR A 342 -5.61 -11.18 -6.97
N ASN A 343 -5.76 -9.96 -6.49
CA ASN A 343 -6.85 -9.07 -6.87
C ASN A 343 -6.38 -7.61 -7.03
N PRO A 344 -5.35 -7.35 -7.87
CA PRO A 344 -4.75 -6.02 -8.00
C PRO A 344 -5.74 -4.91 -8.40
N HIS A 345 -6.84 -5.20 -9.09
CA HIS A 345 -7.85 -4.18 -9.42
C HIS A 345 -8.51 -3.56 -8.17
N VAL A 346 -8.63 -4.32 -7.07
CA VAL A 346 -9.14 -3.85 -5.78
C VAL A 346 -8.08 -3.05 -5.03
N GLN A 347 -6.86 -3.58 -4.94
CA GLN A 347 -5.78 -2.97 -4.14
C GLN A 347 -5.18 -1.72 -4.80
N ARG A 348 -5.03 -1.75 -6.12
CA ARG A 348 -4.36 -0.73 -6.92
C ARG A 348 -5.09 -0.49 -8.23
N PRO A 349 -6.31 0.10 -8.20
CA PRO A 349 -7.09 0.39 -9.40
C PRO A 349 -6.24 1.00 -10.51
N ALA A 350 -6.37 0.47 -11.71
CA ALA A 350 -5.59 0.87 -12.88
C ALA A 350 -6.38 0.58 -14.14
N LEU A 351 -6.27 1.47 -15.14
CA LEU A 351 -6.82 1.20 -16.46
C LEU A 351 -5.91 0.28 -17.28
N PHE A 352 -4.59 0.37 -17.05
CA PHE A 352 -3.60 -0.45 -17.73
C PHE A 352 -2.95 -1.39 -16.71
N PRO A 353 -3.26 -2.70 -16.76
CA PRO A 353 -2.67 -3.66 -15.85
C PRO A 353 -1.17 -3.86 -16.12
N PRO A 354 -0.41 -4.43 -15.17
CA PRO A 354 0.97 -4.87 -15.43
C PRO A 354 1.00 -6.02 -16.46
N LEU A 355 2.20 -6.35 -16.95
CA LEU A 355 2.41 -7.37 -17.99
C LEU A 355 1.76 -8.74 -17.68
N ASP A 356 1.82 -9.15 -16.42
CA ASP A 356 1.26 -10.40 -15.89
C ASP A 356 -0.20 -10.26 -15.42
N GLY A 357 -0.81 -9.09 -15.60
CA GLY A 357 -2.15 -8.78 -15.12
C GLY A 357 -3.28 -9.12 -16.10
N TYR A 358 -4.48 -8.74 -15.69
CA TYR A 358 -5.74 -8.88 -16.44
C TYR A 358 -6.40 -7.51 -16.62
N GLU A 359 -7.21 -7.38 -17.67
CA GLU A 359 -8.03 -6.19 -17.89
C GLU A 359 -9.04 -6.01 -16.75
N PRO A 360 -9.30 -4.78 -16.31
CA PRO A 360 -10.10 -4.52 -15.13
C PRO A 360 -11.54 -5.05 -15.32
N PRO A 361 -12.07 -5.84 -14.36
CA PRO A 361 -13.42 -6.42 -14.47
C PRO A 361 -14.54 -5.41 -14.25
N GLU A 362 -14.20 -4.24 -13.73
CA GLU A 362 -15.12 -3.15 -13.38
C GLU A 362 -14.42 -1.82 -13.71
N ASP A 363 -15.18 -0.73 -13.76
CA ASP A 363 -14.62 0.61 -13.81
C ASP A 363 -13.66 0.81 -12.62
N PRO A 364 -12.37 1.11 -12.82
CA PRO A 364 -11.45 1.18 -11.69
C PRO A 364 -11.77 2.31 -10.70
N LEU A 365 -12.61 3.30 -11.05
CA LEU A 365 -13.14 4.27 -10.08
C LEU A 365 -14.02 3.59 -9.01
N ARG A 366 -14.68 2.46 -9.32
CA ARG A 366 -15.43 1.66 -8.35
C ARG A 366 -14.52 1.07 -7.29
N GLY A 367 -13.35 0.55 -7.68
CA GLY A 367 -12.32 0.08 -6.74
C GLY A 367 -11.76 1.20 -5.86
N VAL A 368 -11.59 2.41 -6.40
CA VAL A 368 -11.19 3.60 -5.60
C VAL A 368 -12.28 3.93 -4.58
N TRP A 369 -13.53 4.01 -5.02
CA TRP A 369 -14.67 4.28 -4.14
C TRP A 369 -14.79 3.25 -3.02
N ARG A 370 -14.62 1.95 -3.31
CA ARG A 370 -14.67 0.87 -2.33
C ARG A 370 -13.66 1.06 -1.19
N GLN A 371 -12.42 1.44 -1.52
CA GLN A 371 -11.37 1.72 -0.54
C GLN A 371 -11.68 2.97 0.31
N ILE A 372 -12.21 4.02 -0.32
CA ILE A 372 -12.63 5.25 0.38
C ILE A 372 -13.80 4.94 1.31
N ARG A 373 -14.81 4.21 0.85
CA ARG A 373 -15.98 3.80 1.64
C ARG A 373 -15.58 2.96 2.85
N ALA A 374 -14.72 1.96 2.67
CA ALA A 374 -14.22 1.15 3.79
C ALA A 374 -13.50 2.01 4.84
N THR A 375 -12.65 2.94 4.40
CA THR A 375 -11.97 3.89 5.31
C THR A 375 -12.98 4.78 6.04
N ALA A 376 -14.00 5.29 5.33
CA ALA A 376 -15.00 6.19 5.88
C ALA A 376 -15.89 5.53 6.94
N ILE A 377 -16.32 4.28 6.70
CA ILE A 377 -17.09 3.49 7.66
C ILE A 377 -16.28 3.35 8.97
N LEU A 378 -15.04 2.88 8.86
CA LEU A 378 -14.18 2.71 10.03
C LEU A 378 -13.85 4.06 10.69
N LYS A 379 -13.68 5.14 9.94
CA LYS A 379 -13.40 6.47 10.53
C LYS A 379 -14.55 7.00 11.36
N ARG A 380 -15.80 6.77 10.93
CA ARG A 380 -17.01 7.15 11.67
C ARG A 380 -17.14 6.37 12.98
N GLU A 381 -16.80 5.08 12.95
CA GLU A 381 -16.89 4.20 14.13
C GLU A 381 -15.73 4.37 15.13
N TYR A 382 -14.55 4.72 14.64
CA TYR A 382 -13.33 4.91 15.44
C TYR A 382 -12.80 6.34 15.33
N PRO A 383 -13.57 7.37 15.75
CA PRO A 383 -13.20 8.77 15.53
C PRO A 383 -11.91 9.19 16.24
N ARG A 384 -11.53 8.48 17.31
CA ARG A 384 -10.28 8.69 18.09
C ARG A 384 -9.02 8.16 17.41
N MET A 385 -9.16 7.30 16.40
CA MET A 385 -8.02 6.79 15.63
C MET A 385 -7.74 7.70 14.45
N VAL A 386 -6.46 7.82 14.09
CA VAL A 386 -6.03 8.49 12.86
C VAL A 386 -6.07 7.48 11.72
N LEU A 387 -6.92 7.72 10.72
CA LEU A 387 -7.06 6.85 9.56
C LEU A 387 -6.49 7.49 8.30
N VAL A 388 -5.48 6.83 7.73
CA VAL A 388 -4.94 7.13 6.40
C VAL A 388 -5.70 6.31 5.36
N GLY A 389 -6.37 6.99 4.42
CA GLY A 389 -7.04 6.33 3.30
C GLY A 389 -6.06 5.99 2.16
N SER A 390 -6.36 4.94 1.38
CA SER A 390 -5.53 4.47 0.26
C SER A 390 -6.24 4.54 -1.11
N ALA A 391 -5.53 4.13 -2.18
CA ALA A 391 -6.04 3.95 -3.56
C ALA A 391 -6.37 5.22 -4.36
N TYR A 392 -5.93 6.39 -3.93
CA TYR A 392 -6.23 7.67 -4.58
C TYR A 392 -5.60 7.86 -5.98
N SER A 393 -4.50 7.18 -6.31
CA SER A 393 -3.72 7.52 -7.53
C SER A 393 -4.46 7.36 -8.86
N TYR A 394 -5.51 6.53 -8.94
CA TYR A 394 -6.30 6.37 -10.17
C TYR A 394 -7.18 7.59 -10.48
N LEU A 395 -7.46 8.44 -9.48
CA LEU A 395 -8.24 9.67 -9.64
C LEU A 395 -7.53 10.73 -10.49
N GLN A 396 -6.21 10.65 -10.64
CA GLN A 396 -5.42 11.56 -11.48
C GLN A 396 -5.71 13.03 -11.12
N GLU A 397 -6.13 13.85 -12.08
CA GLU A 397 -6.48 15.26 -11.87
C GLU A 397 -7.60 15.47 -10.83
N TRP A 398 -8.47 14.49 -10.61
CA TRP A 398 -9.54 14.54 -9.60
C TRP A 398 -9.08 14.13 -8.20
N LEU A 399 -7.83 13.69 -8.04
CA LEU A 399 -7.28 13.28 -6.75
C LEU A 399 -7.41 14.38 -5.70
N PRO A 400 -6.96 15.63 -5.94
CA PRO A 400 -7.02 16.67 -4.91
C PRO A 400 -8.47 17.05 -4.55
N HIS A 401 -9.40 16.92 -5.49
CA HIS A 401 -10.83 17.24 -5.30
C HIS A 401 -11.53 16.25 -4.39
N VAL A 402 -11.30 14.95 -4.61
CA VAL A 402 -11.81 13.87 -3.74
C VAL A 402 -11.11 13.90 -2.39
N ALA A 403 -9.79 14.13 -2.38
CA ALA A 403 -8.99 14.27 -1.16
C ALA A 403 -9.53 15.39 -0.26
N GLN A 404 -9.78 16.57 -0.84
CA GLN A 404 -10.31 17.73 -0.14
C GLN A 404 -11.67 17.44 0.49
N HIS A 405 -12.58 16.85 -0.31
CA HIS A 405 -13.90 16.43 0.16
C HIS A 405 -13.80 15.44 1.32
N ASN A 406 -13.03 14.37 1.16
CA ASN A 406 -12.92 13.29 2.15
C ASN A 406 -12.38 13.79 3.49
N VAL A 407 -11.40 14.69 3.48
CA VAL A 407 -10.87 15.29 4.72
C VAL A 407 -11.87 16.26 5.33
N ARG A 408 -12.58 17.07 4.52
CA ARG A 408 -13.59 18.01 5.03
C ARG A 408 -14.73 17.29 5.74
N GLU A 409 -15.24 16.23 5.12
CA GLU A 409 -16.37 15.44 5.62
C GLU A 409 -15.96 14.41 6.67
N GLY A 410 -14.70 14.38 7.10
CA GLY A 410 -14.21 13.45 8.13
C GLY A 410 -14.25 11.98 7.70
N LEU A 411 -14.16 11.69 6.39
CA LEU A 411 -14.12 10.33 5.85
C LEU A 411 -12.73 9.68 6.01
N CYS A 412 -11.67 10.49 6.14
CA CYS A 412 -10.34 10.07 6.57
C CYS A 412 -9.59 11.26 7.19
N ASP A 413 -8.52 10.99 7.95
CA ASP A 413 -7.67 12.05 8.51
C ASP A 413 -6.54 12.44 7.55
N PHE A 414 -6.05 11.47 6.77
CA PHE A 414 -4.97 11.64 5.80
C PHE A 414 -5.29 10.97 4.47
N VAL A 415 -4.76 11.56 3.41
CA VAL A 415 -4.85 11.07 2.03
C VAL A 415 -3.53 10.40 1.67
N GLY A 416 -3.56 9.07 1.58
CA GLY A 416 -2.42 8.24 1.26
C GLY A 416 -2.10 8.21 -0.23
N LEU A 417 -0.90 8.68 -0.57
CA LEU A 417 -0.36 8.74 -1.91
C LEU A 417 0.58 7.56 -2.15
N GLY A 418 0.18 6.65 -3.05
CA GLY A 418 1.02 5.57 -3.56
C GLY A 418 1.72 5.99 -4.86
N ARG A 419 1.54 5.22 -5.93
CA ARG A 419 2.23 5.35 -7.23
C ARG A 419 2.33 6.77 -7.81
N ILE A 420 1.38 7.66 -7.48
CA ILE A 420 1.40 9.07 -7.92
C ILE A 420 2.68 9.81 -7.50
N VAL A 421 3.29 9.49 -6.35
CA VAL A 421 4.52 10.20 -5.93
C VAL A 421 5.76 9.79 -6.71
N LEU A 422 5.71 8.69 -7.48
CA LEU A 422 6.80 8.33 -8.39
C LEU A 422 6.85 9.30 -9.59
N SER A 423 5.69 9.68 -10.12
CA SER A 423 5.60 10.58 -11.29
C SER A 423 5.44 12.04 -10.91
N TYR A 424 4.72 12.34 -9.82
CA TYR A 424 4.40 13.69 -9.36
C TYR A 424 4.61 13.82 -7.84
N PRO A 425 5.86 13.75 -7.34
CA PRO A 425 6.16 13.89 -5.91
C PRO A 425 5.77 15.26 -5.35
N ASP A 426 5.80 16.31 -6.18
CA ASP A 426 5.48 17.68 -5.77
C ASP A 426 3.98 17.94 -5.61
N LEU A 427 3.11 16.97 -5.92
CA LEU A 427 1.66 17.17 -5.91
C LEU A 427 1.15 17.76 -4.58
N PRO A 428 1.57 17.29 -3.38
CA PRO A 428 1.19 17.94 -2.13
C PRO A 428 1.61 19.40 -2.07
N ALA A 429 2.88 19.71 -2.36
CA ALA A 429 3.37 21.09 -2.33
C ALA A 429 2.65 22.01 -3.32
N ASP A 430 2.37 21.52 -4.54
CA ASP A 430 1.66 22.30 -5.56
C ASP A 430 0.20 22.56 -5.15
N VAL A 431 -0.50 21.56 -4.60
CA VAL A 431 -1.86 21.75 -4.03
C VAL A 431 -1.85 22.71 -2.85
N LEU A 432 -0.91 22.56 -1.91
CA LEU A 432 -0.84 23.36 -0.69
C LEU A 432 -0.43 24.81 -0.93
N SER A 433 0.28 25.10 -2.03
CA SER A 433 0.64 26.46 -2.44
C SER A 433 -0.37 27.09 -3.39
N GLY A 434 -1.29 26.32 -3.95
CA GLY A 434 -2.21 26.77 -5.01
C GLY A 434 -1.51 26.92 -6.36
N ALA A 435 -0.33 26.33 -6.54
CA ALA A 435 0.38 26.35 -7.81
C ALA A 435 -0.40 25.56 -8.88
N PRO A 436 -0.28 25.93 -10.17
CA PRO A 436 -0.89 25.18 -11.25
C PRO A 436 -0.44 23.71 -11.25
N LEU A 437 -1.41 22.79 -11.29
CA LEU A 437 -1.11 21.36 -11.27
C LEU A 437 -0.51 20.90 -12.61
N LYS A 438 0.62 20.18 -12.54
CA LYS A 438 1.39 19.70 -13.69
C LYS A 438 0.68 18.49 -14.32
N ARG A 439 -0.25 18.75 -15.23
CA ARG A 439 -1.06 17.72 -15.90
C ARG A 439 -0.23 16.57 -16.49
N ALA A 440 0.95 16.86 -17.04
CA ALA A 440 1.84 15.86 -17.63
C ALA A 440 2.45 14.89 -16.60
N SER A 441 2.53 15.29 -15.32
CA SER A 441 3.13 14.50 -14.24
C SER A 441 2.16 13.52 -13.58
N PHE A 442 0.83 13.68 -13.78
CA PHE A 442 -0.15 12.77 -13.17
C PHE A 442 0.02 11.34 -13.65
N CYS A 443 0.10 10.42 -12.69
CA CYS A 443 0.21 8.98 -12.95
C CYS A 443 -0.98 8.50 -13.78
N ARG A 444 -0.73 8.03 -15.00
CA ARG A 444 -1.77 7.49 -15.88
C ARG A 444 -2.09 6.02 -15.65
N THR A 445 -1.57 5.46 -14.55
CA THR A 445 -1.74 4.06 -14.16
C THR A 445 -1.32 3.06 -15.25
N PHE A 446 -0.21 3.36 -15.95
CA PHE A 446 0.42 2.44 -16.92
C PHE A 446 0.93 1.14 -16.30
N SER A 447 1.03 1.08 -14.97
CA SER A 447 1.54 -0.06 -14.21
C SER A 447 3.01 -0.43 -14.45
N ASP A 448 3.79 0.41 -15.16
CA ASP A 448 5.22 0.19 -15.36
C ASP A 448 6.03 0.14 -14.06
N CYS A 449 5.56 0.84 -13.01
CA CYS A 449 6.09 0.74 -11.65
C CYS A 449 5.94 -0.66 -11.03
N THR A 450 5.15 -1.54 -11.64
CA THR A 450 5.06 -2.97 -11.27
C THR A 450 5.58 -3.87 -12.36
N THR A 451 5.40 -3.53 -13.64
CA THR A 451 5.97 -4.30 -14.75
C THR A 451 7.50 -4.39 -14.64
N GLY A 452 8.19 -3.31 -14.27
CA GLY A 452 9.64 -3.34 -14.01
C GLY A 452 10.02 -4.41 -12.98
N PRO A 453 9.50 -4.35 -11.75
CA PRO A 453 9.66 -5.41 -10.75
C PRO A 453 9.32 -6.83 -11.25
N ARG A 454 8.27 -6.99 -12.06
CA ARG A 454 7.91 -8.29 -12.67
C ARG A 454 8.95 -8.82 -13.67
N MET A 455 9.84 -7.96 -14.14
CA MET A 455 10.98 -8.29 -15.00
C MET A 455 12.31 -8.31 -14.23
N GLY A 456 12.28 -8.23 -12.89
CA GLY A 456 13.48 -8.15 -12.05
C GLY A 456 14.18 -6.79 -12.10
N LEU A 457 13.47 -5.72 -12.47
CA LEU A 457 13.98 -4.36 -12.55
C LEU A 457 13.47 -3.50 -11.39
N ALA A 458 14.10 -2.35 -11.17
CA ALA A 458 13.66 -1.38 -10.17
C ALA A 458 12.22 -0.89 -10.41
N SER A 459 11.53 -0.54 -9.32
CA SER A 459 10.25 0.15 -9.35
C SER A 459 10.47 1.64 -9.60
N GLY A 460 9.80 2.19 -10.62
CA GLY A 460 9.91 3.59 -11.00
C GLY A 460 8.81 4.02 -11.97
N CYS A 461 8.78 5.31 -12.32
CA CYS A 461 7.88 5.82 -13.36
C CYS A 461 8.61 6.01 -14.69
N TYR A 462 8.81 4.92 -15.41
CA TYR A 462 9.47 4.90 -16.72
C TYR A 462 8.85 5.81 -17.80
N PRO A 463 7.53 6.08 -17.80
CA PRO A 463 6.96 6.96 -18.82
C PRO A 463 7.00 8.46 -18.50
N LEU A 464 6.99 8.85 -17.22
CA LEU A 464 6.74 10.24 -16.82
C LEU A 464 7.84 10.87 -15.94
N ASP A 465 8.65 10.07 -15.24
CA ASP A 465 9.82 10.60 -14.53
C ASP A 465 11.01 10.61 -15.49
N ALA A 466 11.48 11.79 -15.88
CA ALA A 466 12.55 11.98 -16.87
C ALA A 466 13.80 11.13 -16.56
N PHE A 467 14.12 10.97 -15.27
CA PHE A 467 15.23 10.11 -14.85
C PHE A 467 15.02 8.65 -15.24
N TYR A 468 13.84 8.05 -14.98
CA TYR A 468 13.57 6.67 -15.37
C TYR A 468 13.33 6.54 -16.87
N ALA A 469 12.75 7.56 -17.52
CA ALA A 469 12.51 7.56 -18.97
C ALA A 469 13.81 7.51 -19.79
N ALA A 470 14.88 8.13 -19.28
CA ALA A 470 16.20 8.13 -19.92
C ALA A 470 17.00 6.83 -19.71
N ARG A 471 16.51 5.90 -18.87
CA ARG A 471 17.23 4.67 -18.54
C ARG A 471 17.02 3.57 -19.59
N PRO A 472 18.02 2.70 -19.86
CA PRO A 472 17.86 1.55 -20.75
C PRO A 472 16.69 0.63 -20.38
N GLU A 473 16.38 0.52 -19.09
CA GLU A 473 15.25 -0.25 -18.56
C GLU A 473 13.89 0.23 -19.10
N ALA A 474 13.75 1.52 -19.44
CA ALA A 474 12.51 2.07 -20.02
C ALA A 474 12.21 1.44 -21.38
N VAL A 475 13.24 1.24 -22.21
CA VAL A 475 13.14 0.59 -23.52
C VAL A 475 12.64 -0.85 -23.34
N ARG A 476 13.30 -1.61 -22.45
CA ARG A 476 12.94 -3.01 -22.16
C ARG A 476 11.48 -3.16 -21.72
N ILE A 477 11.00 -2.29 -20.83
CA ILE A 477 9.61 -2.33 -20.34
C ILE A 477 8.61 -1.99 -21.45
N ARG A 478 8.93 -1.00 -22.28
CA ARG A 478 8.07 -0.60 -23.41
C ARG A 478 7.98 -1.71 -24.44
N ASP A 479 9.09 -2.36 -24.77
CA ASP A 479 9.14 -3.41 -25.77
C ASP A 479 8.36 -4.63 -25.29
N ALA A 480 8.59 -5.08 -24.04
CA ALA A 480 7.83 -6.17 -23.43
C ALA A 480 6.31 -5.93 -23.43
N ARG A 481 5.87 -4.69 -23.18
CA ARG A 481 4.45 -4.32 -23.25
C ARG A 481 3.89 -4.34 -24.66
N THR A 482 4.70 -3.95 -25.64
CA THR A 482 4.29 -3.95 -27.04
C THR A 482 4.09 -5.39 -27.50
N ASP A 483 5.06 -6.26 -27.21
CA ASP A 483 5.00 -7.69 -27.54
C ASP A 483 3.79 -8.36 -26.88
N ALA A 484 3.54 -8.10 -25.59
CA ALA A 484 2.38 -8.66 -24.90
C ALA A 484 1.03 -8.21 -25.49
N ARG A 485 0.94 -7.00 -26.06
CA ARG A 485 -0.26 -6.51 -26.74
C ARG A 485 -0.43 -7.16 -28.11
N THR A 486 0.67 -7.31 -28.86
CA THR A 486 0.70 -8.01 -30.15
C THR A 486 0.28 -9.46 -29.98
N VAL A 487 0.83 -10.17 -28.99
CA VAL A 487 0.47 -11.56 -28.66
C VAL A 487 -1.00 -11.68 -28.23
N ALA A 488 -1.55 -10.67 -27.55
CA ALA A 488 -2.95 -10.65 -27.12
C ALA A 488 -3.94 -10.21 -28.21
N GLY A 489 -3.48 -9.91 -29.44
CA GLY A 489 -4.34 -9.42 -30.52
C GLY A 489 -5.01 -8.06 -30.21
N ILE A 490 -4.42 -7.27 -29.31
CA ILE A 490 -4.92 -5.95 -28.92
C ILE A 490 -4.24 -4.92 -29.83
N ASP A 491 -4.74 -4.79 -31.07
CA ASP A 491 -4.32 -3.70 -31.96
C ASP A 491 -4.82 -2.33 -31.47
N LYS A 492 -4.05 -1.29 -31.84
CA LYS A 492 -4.10 0.08 -31.28
C LYS A 492 -5.46 0.76 -31.27
#